data_AF-A0A454ANQ6-F1
#
_entry.id   AF-A0A454ANQ6-F1
#
_cell.length_a   1.000
_cell.length_b   1.000
_cell.length_c   1.000
_cell.angle_alpha   90.00
_cell.angle_beta   90.00
_cell.angle_gamma   90.00
#
_symmetry.space_group_name_H-M   'P 1'
#
loop_
_entity.id
_entity.type
_entity.pdbx_description
1 polymer ?
#
loop_
_entity_poly.entity_id
_entity_poly.type
_entity_poly.pdbx_seq_one_letter_code
_entity_poly.pdbx_strand_id
1 'polypeptide(L)'
;MNDLLIYFSILFKGNNFEIYKALKNGHKVDKYKVDETINELNEKGIKAITIFDSNYPQGLKELKYSPFVLFYKGNISLLDKNIVCATGDVVNEFVLQNVYQTCGELSKSSVLLTNNFKNIDQNIIEIFNKNKQGIIYLLANGISYNCPDVDFDKDLCITFIPPELHPKLRYFKERNVIAAALSNNLIIFSSKRNSGLINLANCFANLGKNVYCYPGLTYDDGNTYLIKSGASLITHLAEVNYF
;
A
#
# COMPACT_ATOMS: atom_id res chain seq x y z
N MET A 1 -13.08 -21.99 6.07
CA MET A 1 -12.67 -20.91 7.01
C MET A 1 -12.52 -19.59 6.27
N ASN A 2 -11.85 -19.57 5.11
CA ASN A 2 -11.64 -18.34 4.32
C ASN A 2 -12.94 -17.65 3.92
N ASP A 3 -13.90 -18.36 3.33
CA ASP A 3 -15.17 -17.76 2.89
C ASP A 3 -15.94 -17.11 4.03
N LEU A 4 -15.92 -17.74 5.21
CA LEU A 4 -16.52 -17.20 6.41
C LEU A 4 -15.84 -15.90 6.87
N LEU A 5 -14.51 -15.84 6.77
CA LEU A 5 -13.73 -14.65 7.14
C LEU A 5 -13.95 -13.50 6.15
N ILE A 6 -14.06 -13.83 4.85
CA ILE A 6 -14.42 -12.88 3.78
C ILE A 6 -15.81 -12.32 4.04
N TYR A 7 -16.79 -13.20 4.30
CA TYR A 7 -18.15 -12.82 4.66
C TYR A 7 -18.18 -11.90 5.88
N PHE A 8 -17.49 -12.26 6.96
CA PHE A 8 -17.41 -11.41 8.16
C PHE A 8 -16.70 -10.09 7.91
N SER A 9 -15.67 -10.05 7.07
CA SER A 9 -15.03 -8.80 6.67
C SER A 9 -16.02 -7.84 6.03
N ILE A 10 -16.89 -8.34 5.15
CA ILE A 10 -17.94 -7.55 4.51
C ILE A 10 -19.03 -7.15 5.53
N LEU A 11 -19.57 -8.12 6.27
CA LEU A 11 -20.64 -7.92 7.26
C LEU A 11 -20.26 -6.87 8.31
N PHE A 12 -19.04 -6.95 8.85
CA PHE A 12 -18.53 -6.05 9.88
C PHE A 12 -17.71 -4.89 9.34
N LYS A 13 -17.79 -4.61 8.02
CA LYS A 13 -17.17 -3.45 7.37
C LYS A 13 -15.65 -3.33 7.65
N GLY A 14 -14.96 -4.47 7.66
CA GLY A 14 -13.52 -4.59 7.91
C GLY A 14 -13.10 -4.39 9.37
N ASN A 15 -14.04 -4.39 10.33
CA ASN A 15 -13.70 -4.24 11.73
C ASN A 15 -13.15 -5.55 12.33
N ASN A 16 -11.82 -5.65 12.44
CA ASN A 16 -11.13 -6.81 13.01
C ASN A 16 -11.63 -7.22 14.41
N PHE A 17 -12.01 -6.27 15.27
CA PHE A 17 -12.48 -6.60 16.61
C PHE A 17 -13.85 -7.30 16.58
N GLU A 18 -14.77 -6.81 15.75
CA GLU A 18 -16.09 -7.44 15.59
C GLU A 18 -15.97 -8.80 14.90
N ILE A 19 -15.10 -8.95 13.91
CA ILE A 19 -14.81 -10.24 13.27
C ILE A 19 -14.27 -11.23 14.30
N TYR A 20 -13.29 -10.82 15.11
CA TYR A 20 -12.73 -11.65 16.18
C TYR A 20 -13.81 -12.06 17.20
N LYS A 21 -14.65 -11.12 17.63
CA LYS A 21 -15.74 -11.39 18.58
C LYS A 21 -16.77 -12.37 17.99
N ALA A 22 -17.11 -12.23 16.71
CA ALA A 22 -18.03 -13.12 16.01
C ALA A 22 -17.48 -14.55 15.94
N LEU A 23 -16.19 -14.70 15.60
CA LEU A 23 -15.51 -15.99 15.58
C LEU A 23 -15.45 -16.61 16.98
N LYS A 24 -15.03 -15.84 17.99
CA LYS A 24 -14.89 -16.31 19.37
C LYS A 24 -16.21 -16.80 19.97
N ASN A 25 -17.30 -16.12 19.67
CA ASN A 25 -18.62 -16.42 20.24
C ASN A 25 -19.44 -17.44 19.43
N GLY A 26 -18.87 -17.99 18.35
CA GLY A 26 -19.59 -18.94 17.50
C GLY A 26 -20.82 -18.33 16.83
N HIS A 27 -20.70 -17.10 16.32
CA HIS A 27 -21.78 -16.40 15.65
C HIS A 27 -22.39 -17.29 14.55
N LYS A 28 -23.69 -17.57 14.64
CA LYS A 28 -24.38 -18.43 13.67
C LYS A 28 -24.45 -17.72 12.33
N VAL A 29 -24.02 -18.41 11.27
CA VAL A 29 -24.03 -17.89 9.91
C VAL A 29 -24.85 -18.81 9.03
N ASP A 30 -25.71 -18.19 8.20
CA ASP A 30 -26.40 -18.88 7.13
C ASP A 30 -25.43 -19.11 5.97
N LYS A 31 -25.21 -20.39 5.63
CA LYS A 31 -24.30 -20.78 4.56
C LYS A 31 -24.69 -20.14 3.22
N TYR A 32 -25.98 -19.98 2.96
CA TYR A 32 -26.46 -19.37 1.72
C TYR A 32 -25.94 -17.94 1.54
N LYS A 33 -25.91 -17.15 2.61
CA LYS A 33 -25.40 -15.77 2.58
C LYS A 33 -23.90 -15.69 2.34
N VAL A 34 -23.15 -16.68 2.84
CA VAL A 34 -21.70 -16.78 2.58
C VAL A 34 -21.49 -17.06 1.10
N ASP A 35 -22.15 -18.08 0.57
CA ASP A 35 -22.03 -18.48 -0.84
C ASP A 35 -22.46 -17.34 -1.78
N GLU A 36 -23.57 -16.64 -1.47
CA GLU A 36 -24.03 -15.43 -2.17
C GLU A 36 -22.95 -14.34 -2.19
N THR A 37 -22.36 -14.02 -1.04
CA THR A 37 -21.30 -13.00 -0.93
C THR A 37 -20.07 -13.36 -1.77
N ILE A 38 -19.67 -14.63 -1.79
CA ILE A 38 -18.53 -15.08 -2.61
C ILE A 38 -18.87 -15.00 -4.10
N ASN A 39 -20.09 -15.35 -4.48
CA ASN A 39 -20.55 -15.23 -5.87
C ASN A 39 -20.56 -13.77 -6.34
N GLU A 40 -21.06 -12.83 -5.53
CA GLU A 40 -21.03 -11.39 -5.86
C GLU A 40 -19.60 -10.86 -6.09
N LEU A 41 -18.63 -11.31 -5.28
CA LEU A 41 -17.22 -10.95 -5.48
C LEU A 41 -16.69 -11.51 -6.81
N ASN A 42 -16.98 -12.78 -7.10
CA ASN A 42 -16.56 -13.44 -8.33
C ASN A 42 -17.16 -12.78 -9.57
N GLU A 43 -18.45 -12.43 -9.56
CA GLU A 43 -19.13 -11.71 -10.64
C GLU A 43 -18.51 -10.33 -10.90
N LYS A 44 -18.05 -9.66 -9.84
CA LYS A 44 -17.32 -8.38 -9.94
C LYS A 44 -15.84 -8.54 -10.30
N GLY A 45 -15.36 -9.78 -10.44
CA GLY A 45 -13.96 -10.10 -10.68
C GLY A 45 -13.04 -9.71 -9.52
N ILE A 46 -13.58 -9.60 -8.30
CA ILE A 46 -12.83 -9.27 -7.08
C ILE A 46 -12.41 -10.56 -6.41
N LYS A 47 -11.11 -10.69 -6.16
CA LYS A 47 -10.55 -11.81 -5.40
C LYS A 47 -10.24 -11.38 -3.97
N ALA A 48 -10.10 -12.36 -3.08
CA ALA A 48 -9.67 -12.13 -1.72
C ALA A 48 -8.57 -13.12 -1.32
N ILE A 49 -7.64 -12.66 -0.49
CA ILE A 49 -6.73 -13.50 0.28
C ILE A 49 -6.95 -13.22 1.76
N THR A 50 -6.81 -14.25 2.58
CA THR A 50 -7.06 -14.24 4.02
C THR A 50 -5.78 -14.55 4.78
N ILE A 51 -5.75 -14.18 6.06
CA ILE A 51 -4.58 -14.44 6.93
C ILE A 51 -4.19 -15.94 7.02
N PHE A 52 -5.11 -16.84 6.67
CA PHE A 52 -4.88 -18.29 6.65
C PHE A 52 -4.25 -18.80 5.34
N ASP A 53 -4.24 -17.98 4.28
CA ASP A 53 -3.67 -18.38 3.01
C ASP A 53 -2.14 -18.36 3.08
N SER A 54 -1.51 -19.32 2.40
CA SER A 54 -0.06 -19.49 2.38
C SER A 54 0.65 -18.32 1.71
N ASN A 55 -0.02 -17.69 0.73
CA ASN A 55 0.47 -16.51 0.01
C ASN A 55 0.06 -15.18 0.66
N TYR A 56 -0.51 -15.19 1.88
CA TYR A 56 -0.79 -13.95 2.58
C TYR A 56 0.52 -13.28 3.04
N PRO A 57 0.74 -11.98 2.78
CA PRO A 57 2.03 -11.31 3.02
C PRO A 57 2.52 -11.42 4.46
N GLN A 58 3.73 -11.91 4.64
CA GLN A 58 4.32 -12.14 5.97
C GLN A 58 4.45 -10.84 6.78
N GLY A 59 4.87 -9.74 6.16
CA GLY A 59 4.99 -8.44 6.82
C GLY A 59 3.66 -7.91 7.39
N LEU A 60 2.52 -8.36 6.85
CA LEU A 60 1.21 -8.02 7.40
C LEU A 60 0.84 -8.88 8.60
N LYS A 61 1.21 -10.17 8.61
CA LYS A 61 0.96 -11.10 9.74
C LYS A 61 1.64 -10.63 11.03
N GLU A 62 2.75 -9.92 10.90
CA GLU A 62 3.54 -9.38 12.02
C GLU A 62 2.95 -8.10 12.63
N LEU A 63 1.95 -7.50 11.96
CA LEU A 63 1.27 -6.33 12.50
C LEU A 63 0.42 -6.70 13.72
N LYS A 64 0.51 -5.87 14.77
CA LYS A 64 -0.36 -5.96 15.96
C LYS A 64 -1.85 -6.03 15.60
N TYR A 65 -2.25 -5.34 14.52
CA TYR A 65 -3.61 -5.33 14.00
C TYR A 65 -3.62 -5.73 12.52
N SER A 66 -3.14 -6.94 12.20
CA SER A 66 -3.17 -7.48 10.84
C SER A 66 -4.61 -7.52 10.29
N PRO A 67 -4.86 -7.06 9.05
CA PRO A 67 -6.17 -7.23 8.42
C PRO A 67 -6.43 -8.71 8.15
N PHE A 68 -7.62 -9.20 8.48
CA PHE A 68 -7.93 -10.62 8.26
C PHE A 68 -8.09 -10.99 6.79
N VAL A 69 -8.49 -10.03 5.96
CA VAL A 69 -8.79 -10.21 4.54
C VAL A 69 -8.23 -9.03 3.75
N LEU A 70 -7.62 -9.33 2.62
CA LEU A 70 -7.27 -8.35 1.58
C LEU A 70 -8.08 -8.67 0.34
N PHE A 71 -8.76 -7.67 -0.19
CA PHE A 71 -9.46 -7.73 -1.47
C PHE A 71 -8.53 -7.20 -2.56
N TYR A 72 -8.55 -7.81 -3.74
CA TYR A 72 -7.69 -7.39 -4.84
C TYR A 72 -8.28 -7.66 -6.23
N LYS A 73 -7.73 -6.95 -7.21
CA LYS A 73 -7.85 -7.21 -8.66
C LYS A 73 -6.46 -7.17 -9.29
N GLY A 74 -6.20 -8.12 -10.19
CA GLY A 74 -4.96 -8.20 -10.95
C GLY A 74 -3.92 -9.17 -10.40
N ASN A 75 -2.64 -8.89 -10.69
CA ASN A 75 -1.55 -9.84 -10.51
C ASN A 75 -1.03 -9.91 -9.07
N ILE A 76 -1.53 -10.86 -8.29
CA ILE A 76 -1.15 -11.03 -6.87
C ILE A 76 0.32 -11.44 -6.68
N SER A 77 0.98 -12.01 -7.70
CA SER A 77 2.39 -12.46 -7.60
C SER A 77 3.39 -11.30 -7.44
N LEU A 78 2.94 -10.06 -7.63
CA LEU A 78 3.73 -8.87 -7.31
C LEU A 78 4.08 -8.78 -5.81
N LEU A 79 3.29 -9.39 -4.93
CA LEU A 79 3.53 -9.42 -3.50
C LEU A 79 4.77 -10.24 -3.10
N ASP A 80 5.25 -11.13 -3.98
CA ASP A 80 6.43 -11.97 -3.78
C ASP A 80 7.73 -11.32 -4.30
N LYS A 81 7.65 -10.10 -4.83
CA LYS A 81 8.79 -9.38 -5.41
C LYS A 81 9.43 -8.45 -4.38
N ASN A 82 10.56 -7.85 -4.75
CA ASN A 82 11.13 -6.73 -4.01
C ASN A 82 10.24 -5.49 -4.21
N ILE A 83 9.60 -5.01 -3.15
CA ILE A 83 8.60 -3.94 -3.21
C ILE A 83 9.19 -2.67 -2.63
N VAL A 84 9.23 -1.61 -3.42
CA VAL A 84 9.67 -0.28 -2.99
C VAL A 84 8.50 0.68 -2.94
N CYS A 85 8.46 1.53 -1.91
CA CYS A 85 7.53 2.65 -1.88
C CYS A 85 8.32 3.92 -2.19
N ALA A 86 7.87 4.68 -3.20
CA ALA A 86 8.51 5.93 -3.60
C ALA A 86 7.45 6.99 -3.87
N THR A 87 7.64 8.21 -3.35
CA THR A 87 6.61 9.26 -3.38
C THR A 87 7.18 10.67 -3.21
N GLY A 88 6.36 11.70 -3.41
CA GLY A 88 6.67 13.09 -3.10
C GLY A 88 5.49 14.06 -3.29
N ASP A 89 5.61 15.27 -2.77
CA ASP A 89 4.54 16.29 -2.83
C ASP A 89 4.85 17.45 -3.78
N VAL A 90 6.10 17.92 -3.79
CA VAL A 90 6.48 19.18 -4.43
C VAL A 90 7.15 18.88 -5.75
N VAL A 91 6.56 19.36 -6.84
CA VAL A 91 7.11 19.24 -8.18
C VAL A 91 8.00 20.43 -8.47
N ASN A 92 9.27 20.17 -8.74
CA ASN A 92 10.19 21.11 -9.39
C ASN A 92 11.17 20.34 -10.28
N GLU A 93 11.93 21.06 -11.11
CA GLU A 93 12.83 20.45 -12.09
C GLU A 93 13.88 19.53 -11.44
N PHE A 94 14.49 19.97 -10.34
CA PHE A 94 15.49 19.19 -9.61
C PHE A 94 14.92 17.90 -9.00
N VAL A 95 13.72 17.96 -8.40
CA VAL A 95 13.03 16.77 -7.87
C VAL A 95 12.70 15.80 -9.00
N LEU A 96 12.22 16.29 -10.14
CA LEU A 96 11.93 15.44 -11.29
C LEU A 96 13.18 14.76 -11.83
N GLN A 97 14.33 15.45 -11.87
CA GLN A 97 15.62 14.82 -12.24
C GLN A 97 15.96 13.66 -11.30
N ASN A 98 15.84 13.86 -9.98
CA ASN A 98 16.07 12.81 -8.99
C ASN A 98 15.09 11.64 -9.14
N VAL A 99 13.81 11.93 -9.42
CA VAL A 99 12.77 10.93 -9.71
C VAL A 99 13.15 10.11 -10.94
N TYR A 100 13.49 10.76 -12.06
CA TYR A 100 13.85 10.06 -13.31
C TYR A 100 15.06 9.16 -13.14
N GLN A 101 16.12 9.64 -12.49
CA GLN A 101 17.33 8.85 -12.24
C GLN A 101 17.03 7.67 -11.32
N THR A 102 16.46 7.94 -10.15
CA THR A 102 16.20 6.92 -9.12
C THR A 102 15.20 5.89 -9.62
N CYS A 103 14.02 6.32 -10.05
CA CYS A 103 12.97 5.40 -10.47
C CYS A 103 13.31 4.67 -11.77
N GLY A 104 14.14 5.26 -12.64
CA GLY A 104 14.65 4.60 -13.84
C GLY A 104 15.54 3.38 -13.53
N GLU A 105 16.24 3.40 -12.40
CA GLU A 105 17.02 2.28 -11.90
C GLU A 105 16.16 1.32 -11.05
N LEU A 106 15.34 1.83 -10.13
CA LEU A 106 14.43 1.02 -9.29
C LEU A 106 13.56 0.09 -10.13
N SER A 107 12.95 0.64 -11.19
CA SER A 107 12.05 -0.09 -12.07
C SER A 107 12.74 -1.16 -12.94
N LYS A 108 14.04 -1.41 -12.78
CA LYS A 108 14.71 -2.57 -13.38
C LYS A 108 14.72 -3.80 -12.48
N SER A 109 14.52 -3.63 -11.18
CA SER A 109 14.76 -4.68 -10.18
C SER A 109 13.71 -4.74 -9.05
N SER A 110 12.72 -3.85 -9.06
CA SER A 110 11.69 -3.76 -8.02
C SER A 110 10.30 -3.48 -8.58
N VAL A 111 9.30 -3.80 -7.77
CA VAL A 111 7.89 -3.46 -7.95
C VAL A 111 7.59 -2.20 -7.17
N LEU A 112 6.86 -1.26 -7.78
CA LEU A 112 6.40 -0.06 -7.08
C LEU A 112 5.15 -0.38 -6.27
N LEU A 113 5.13 -0.04 -4.98
CA LEU A 113 3.90 0.14 -4.23
C LEU A 113 3.58 1.63 -4.11
N THR A 114 2.41 2.01 -4.62
CA THR A 114 1.93 3.40 -4.60
C THR A 114 0.60 3.52 -3.85
N ASN A 115 0.48 4.59 -3.07
CA ASN A 115 -0.78 5.04 -2.48
C ASN A 115 -1.56 5.98 -3.43
N ASN A 116 -1.00 6.21 -4.63
CA ASN A 116 -1.46 7.11 -5.68
C ASN A 116 -1.72 8.53 -5.14
N PHE A 117 -0.73 9.10 -4.45
CA PHE A 117 -0.79 10.49 -4.02
C PHE A 117 -0.78 11.44 -5.23
N LYS A 118 -1.17 12.69 -5.01
CA LYS A 118 -1.11 13.70 -6.08
C LYS A 118 0.35 14.12 -6.31
N ASN A 119 0.64 14.57 -7.52
CA ASN A 119 1.89 15.19 -7.95
C ASN A 119 2.99 14.19 -8.37
N ILE A 120 3.94 13.85 -7.49
CA ILE A 120 5.15 13.10 -7.90
C ILE A 120 4.84 11.65 -8.25
N ASP A 121 3.87 11.03 -7.57
CA ASP A 121 3.51 9.62 -7.82
C ASP A 121 3.16 9.36 -9.29
N GLN A 122 2.52 10.31 -9.99
CA GLN A 122 2.20 10.13 -11.42
C GLN A 122 3.46 10.00 -12.29
N ASN A 123 4.51 10.79 -12.02
CA ASN A 123 5.79 10.68 -12.71
C ASN A 123 6.48 9.33 -12.40
N ILE A 124 6.43 8.89 -11.15
CA ILE A 124 6.99 7.59 -10.74
C ILE A 124 6.26 6.44 -11.47
N ILE A 125 4.92 6.47 -11.45
CA ILE A 125 4.07 5.48 -12.13
C ILE A 125 4.39 5.43 -13.63
N GLU A 126 4.56 6.58 -14.29
CA GLU A 126 4.91 6.64 -15.71
C GLU A 126 6.26 5.95 -16.00
N ILE A 127 7.26 6.15 -15.16
CA ILE A 127 8.59 5.51 -15.31
C ILE A 127 8.50 3.99 -15.14
N PHE A 128 7.79 3.51 -14.11
CA PHE A 128 7.60 2.08 -13.90
C PHE A 128 6.81 1.42 -15.05
N ASN A 129 5.79 2.11 -15.57
CA ASN A 129 5.03 1.64 -16.73
C ASN A 129 5.89 1.55 -18.00
N LYS A 130 6.75 2.53 -18.28
CA LYS A 130 7.67 2.50 -19.43
C LYS A 130 8.60 1.29 -19.40
N ASN A 131 9.02 0.85 -18.21
CA ASN A 131 9.87 -0.32 -18.01
C ASN A 131 9.10 -1.64 -17.87
N LYS A 132 7.78 -1.63 -18.10
CA LYS A 132 6.88 -2.80 -18.05
C LYS A 132 6.92 -3.56 -16.72
N GLN A 133 7.25 -2.90 -15.62
CA GLN A 133 7.15 -3.50 -14.29
C GLN A 133 5.72 -3.40 -13.79
N GLY A 134 5.30 -4.40 -13.01
CA GLY A 134 4.03 -4.36 -12.29
C GLY A 134 4.05 -3.31 -11.19
N ILE A 135 2.90 -2.68 -10.98
CA ILE A 135 2.66 -1.68 -9.94
C ILE A 135 1.57 -2.19 -9.00
N ILE A 136 1.80 -2.03 -7.69
CA ILE A 136 0.83 -2.31 -6.64
C ILE A 136 0.17 -0.99 -6.23
N TYR A 137 -1.11 -0.85 -6.54
CA TYR A 137 -1.98 0.25 -6.12
C TYR A 137 -2.68 -0.13 -4.82
N LEU A 138 -2.20 0.44 -3.71
CA LEU A 138 -2.79 0.21 -2.41
C LEU A 138 -3.88 1.25 -2.12
N LEU A 139 -5.14 0.80 -2.06
CA LEU A 139 -6.30 1.70 -1.98
C LEU A 139 -6.67 2.04 -0.53
N ALA A 140 -7.19 3.25 -0.33
CA ALA A 140 -7.80 3.70 0.94
C ALA A 140 -9.34 3.65 0.90
N ASN A 141 -9.88 2.86 -0.03
CA ASN A 141 -11.31 2.62 -0.24
C ASN A 141 -11.51 1.15 -0.69
N GLY A 142 -12.78 0.74 -0.81
CA GLY A 142 -13.12 -0.54 -1.39
C GLY A 142 -12.97 -0.56 -2.92
N ILE A 143 -12.60 -1.71 -3.49
CA ILE A 143 -12.31 -1.86 -4.93
C ILE A 143 -13.49 -1.49 -5.83
N SER A 144 -14.74 -1.74 -5.42
CA SER A 144 -15.92 -1.36 -6.21
C SER A 144 -16.18 0.14 -6.19
N TYR A 145 -15.70 0.85 -5.16
CA TYR A 145 -15.95 2.28 -5.02
C TYR A 145 -15.10 3.13 -5.97
N ASN A 146 -13.78 2.96 -5.93
CA ASN A 146 -12.86 3.69 -6.80
C ASN A 146 -11.54 2.93 -6.96
N CYS A 147 -11.51 2.03 -7.92
CA CYS A 147 -10.30 1.35 -8.38
C CYS A 147 -9.78 2.07 -9.63
N PRO A 148 -8.46 2.35 -9.72
CA PRO A 148 -7.89 2.89 -10.95
C PRO A 148 -8.05 1.89 -12.11
N ASP A 149 -8.22 2.42 -13.31
CA ASP A 149 -8.23 1.63 -14.54
C ASP A 149 -6.79 1.36 -14.98
N VAL A 150 -6.34 0.13 -14.81
CA VAL A 150 -4.95 -0.33 -14.99
C VAL A 150 -4.94 -1.67 -15.70
N ASP A 151 -3.78 -2.05 -16.21
CA ASP A 151 -3.59 -3.36 -16.85
C ASP A 151 -3.52 -4.45 -15.76
N PHE A 152 -4.65 -5.09 -15.45
CA PHE A 152 -4.74 -6.09 -14.38
C PHE A 152 -3.95 -7.39 -14.66
N ASP A 153 -3.50 -7.63 -15.90
CA ASP A 153 -2.58 -8.75 -16.16
C ASP A 153 -1.17 -8.46 -15.62
N LYS A 154 -0.81 -7.17 -15.54
CA LYS A 154 0.49 -6.68 -15.10
C LYS A 154 0.47 -6.10 -13.68
N ASP A 155 -0.55 -5.32 -13.36
CA ASP A 155 -0.69 -4.50 -12.15
C ASP A 155 -1.61 -5.15 -11.11
N LEU A 156 -1.54 -4.66 -9.88
CA LEU A 156 -2.33 -5.13 -8.74
C LEU A 156 -3.01 -3.96 -8.04
N CYS A 157 -4.33 -3.98 -7.95
CA CYS A 157 -5.07 -3.13 -7.01
C CYS A 157 -5.44 -3.94 -5.78
N ILE A 158 -5.07 -3.49 -4.59
CA ILE A 158 -5.26 -4.22 -3.33
C ILE A 158 -5.75 -3.29 -2.21
N THR A 159 -6.59 -3.81 -1.32
CA THR A 159 -7.14 -3.08 -0.19
C THR A 159 -7.53 -4.03 0.95
N PHE A 160 -7.51 -3.55 2.19
CA PHE A 160 -8.08 -4.25 3.35
C PHE A 160 -9.55 -3.84 3.61
N ILE A 161 -10.08 -2.94 2.80
CA ILE A 161 -11.39 -2.32 2.98
C ILE A 161 -12.41 -3.09 2.12
N PRO A 162 -13.56 -3.50 2.68
CA PRO A 162 -14.60 -4.18 1.91
C PRO A 162 -15.02 -3.42 0.64
N PRO A 163 -15.37 -4.14 -0.46
CA PRO A 163 -15.42 -3.59 -1.81
C PRO A 163 -16.24 -2.32 -2.02
N GLU A 164 -17.39 -2.18 -1.37
CA GLU A 164 -18.32 -1.07 -1.59
C GLU A 164 -18.07 0.14 -0.67
N LEU A 165 -17.09 0.09 0.23
CA LEU A 165 -16.93 1.13 1.24
C LEU A 165 -16.18 2.37 0.72
N HIS A 166 -16.79 3.52 0.98
CA HIS A 166 -16.21 4.84 0.78
C HIS A 166 -14.96 5.08 1.66
N PRO A 167 -14.01 5.91 1.19
CA PRO A 167 -12.84 6.28 1.96
C PRO A 167 -13.21 7.06 3.22
N LYS A 168 -12.44 6.85 4.29
CA LYS A 168 -12.53 7.60 5.55
C LYS A 168 -11.13 8.04 5.97
N LEU A 169 -11.02 9.14 6.73
CA LEU A 169 -9.73 9.65 7.19
C LEU A 169 -8.86 8.57 7.88
N ARG A 170 -9.49 7.69 8.68
CA ARG A 170 -8.81 6.56 9.33
C ARG A 170 -8.19 5.57 8.32
N TYR A 171 -8.87 5.31 7.20
CA TYR A 171 -8.41 4.35 6.19
C TYR A 171 -7.15 4.82 5.48
N PHE A 172 -6.97 6.13 5.30
CA PHE A 172 -5.71 6.67 4.76
C PHE A 172 -4.52 6.40 5.69
N LYS A 173 -4.72 6.52 7.01
CA LYS A 173 -3.68 6.23 8.01
C LYS A 173 -3.41 4.73 8.12
N GLU A 174 -4.45 3.92 8.18
CA GLU A 174 -4.34 2.45 8.22
C GLU A 174 -3.64 1.92 6.95
N ARG A 175 -4.01 2.43 5.77
CA ARG A 175 -3.34 2.11 4.51
C ARG A 175 -1.84 2.44 4.54
N ASN A 176 -1.42 3.53 5.17
CA ASN A 176 0.00 3.85 5.28
C ASN A 176 0.77 2.80 6.12
N VAL A 177 0.14 2.20 7.12
CA VAL A 177 0.71 1.06 7.88
C VAL A 177 0.84 -0.16 6.98
N ILE A 178 -0.18 -0.45 6.16
CA ILE A 178 -0.15 -1.56 5.20
C ILE A 178 0.93 -1.35 4.14
N ALA A 179 1.10 -0.13 3.61
CA ALA A 179 2.18 0.23 2.69
C ALA A 179 3.55 -0.05 3.33
N ALA A 180 3.75 0.45 4.55
CA ALA A 180 4.97 0.22 5.30
C ALA A 180 5.24 -1.28 5.54
N ALA A 181 4.22 -2.06 5.86
CA ALA A 181 4.37 -3.50 6.10
C ALA A 181 4.71 -4.29 4.83
N LEU A 182 4.15 -3.91 3.67
CA LEU A 182 4.37 -4.59 2.38
C LEU A 182 5.68 -4.18 1.69
N SER A 183 6.17 -2.97 1.89
CA SER A 183 7.37 -2.47 1.19
C SER A 183 8.65 -2.67 1.99
N ASN A 184 9.79 -2.86 1.32
CA ASN A 184 11.11 -2.99 1.95
C ASN A 184 11.59 -1.66 2.56
N ASN A 185 11.40 -0.56 1.83
CA ASN A 185 11.82 0.78 2.24
C ASN A 185 10.92 1.86 1.62
N LEU A 186 11.09 3.09 2.12
CA LEU A 186 10.42 4.28 1.62
C LEU A 186 11.44 5.29 1.10
N ILE A 187 11.22 5.79 -0.12
CA ILE A 187 11.99 6.90 -0.70
C ILE A 187 11.06 8.11 -0.87
N ILE A 188 11.43 9.25 -0.27
CA ILE A 188 10.69 10.51 -0.38
C ILE A 188 11.53 11.51 -1.16
N PHE A 189 11.06 11.89 -2.34
CA PHE A 189 11.76 12.84 -3.20
C PHE A 189 11.56 14.29 -2.76
N SER A 190 10.38 14.62 -2.26
CA SER A 190 10.07 15.95 -1.73
C SER A 190 8.83 15.87 -0.83
N SER A 191 8.77 16.70 0.21
CA SER A 191 7.57 16.76 1.04
C SER A 191 7.39 18.12 1.69
N LYS A 192 6.13 18.50 1.94
CA LYS A 192 5.80 19.71 2.70
C LYS A 192 5.90 19.41 4.20
N ARG A 193 6.23 20.41 5.02
CA ARG A 193 6.34 20.27 6.49
C ARG A 193 5.13 19.61 7.14
N ASN A 194 3.92 19.96 6.70
CA ASN A 194 2.64 19.44 7.22
C ASN A 194 2.00 18.39 6.30
N SER A 195 2.81 17.63 5.57
CA SER A 195 2.32 16.64 4.61
C SER A 195 1.79 15.36 5.27
N GLY A 196 0.84 14.71 4.59
CA GLY A 196 0.43 13.33 4.89
C GLY A 196 1.58 12.32 4.72
N LEU A 197 2.62 12.65 3.96
CA LEU A 197 3.82 11.83 3.79
C LEU A 197 4.60 11.65 5.10
N ILE A 198 4.52 12.61 6.04
CA ILE A 198 5.14 12.49 7.37
C ILE A 198 4.54 11.31 8.13
N ASN A 199 3.22 11.11 8.02
CA ASN A 199 2.57 9.95 8.65
C ASN A 199 3.02 8.63 8.01
N LEU A 200 3.22 8.60 6.69
CA LEU A 200 3.75 7.42 5.99
C LEU A 200 5.19 7.11 6.46
N ALA A 201 6.07 8.11 6.50
CA ALA A 201 7.44 7.95 7.00
C ALA A 201 7.47 7.40 8.43
N ASN A 202 6.63 7.93 9.32
CA ASN A 202 6.52 7.42 10.69
C ASN A 202 6.06 5.96 10.73
N CYS A 203 5.19 5.52 9.81
CA CYS A 203 4.75 4.13 9.73
C CYS A 203 5.91 3.19 9.35
N PHE A 204 6.77 3.58 8.40
CA PHE A 204 7.99 2.83 8.07
C PHE A 204 8.96 2.78 9.26
N ALA A 205 9.24 3.93 9.87
CA ALA A 205 10.13 4.01 11.03
C ALA A 205 9.64 3.15 12.21
N ASN A 206 8.32 3.15 12.49
CA ASN A 206 7.72 2.35 13.55
C ASN A 206 7.83 0.83 13.31
N LEU A 207 7.95 0.40 12.05
CA LEU A 207 8.20 -1.00 11.68
C LEU A 207 9.71 -1.31 11.55
N GLY A 208 10.58 -0.39 11.98
CA GLY A 208 12.03 -0.55 11.88
C GLY A 208 12.56 -0.51 10.45
N LYS A 209 11.79 0.02 9.50
CA LYS A 209 12.17 0.11 8.08
C LYS A 209 12.81 1.45 7.75
N ASN A 210 13.77 1.41 6.82
CA ASN A 210 14.50 2.60 6.41
C ASN A 210 13.59 3.56 5.64
N VAL A 211 13.68 4.84 6.02
CA VAL A 211 13.11 5.98 5.30
C VAL A 211 14.26 6.78 4.72
N TYR A 212 14.29 6.91 3.39
CA TYR A 212 15.28 7.67 2.66
C TYR A 212 14.65 8.96 2.15
N CYS A 213 15.35 10.08 2.30
CA CYS A 213 14.88 11.39 1.90
C CYS A 213 15.95 12.09 1.06
N TYR A 214 15.52 12.67 -0.07
CA TYR A 214 16.35 13.65 -0.78
C TYR A 214 16.48 14.95 0.03
N PRO A 215 17.51 15.77 -0.23
CA PRO A 215 17.65 17.07 0.45
C PRO A 215 16.38 17.91 0.32
N GLY A 216 16.03 18.61 1.40
CA GLY A 216 14.89 19.52 1.37
C GLY A 216 15.14 20.73 0.45
N LEU A 217 14.06 21.24 -0.13
CA LEU A 217 14.13 22.35 -1.09
C LEU A 217 14.25 23.72 -0.41
N THR A 218 13.81 23.81 0.86
CA THR A 218 13.83 25.02 1.67
C THR A 218 14.12 24.70 3.14
N TYR A 219 14.23 25.72 4.01
CA TYR A 219 14.39 25.51 5.45
C TYR A 219 13.13 24.91 6.12
N ASP A 220 11.93 25.26 5.64
CA ASP A 220 10.65 24.71 6.13
C ASP A 220 10.16 23.57 5.22
N ASP A 221 11.00 22.55 5.09
CA ASP A 221 10.80 21.41 4.21
C ASP A 221 10.56 20.11 5.01
N GLY A 222 9.67 19.26 4.50
CA GLY A 222 9.30 18.00 5.14
C GLY A 222 10.41 16.96 5.09
N ASN A 223 11.23 16.91 4.04
CA ASN A 223 12.40 16.02 4.00
C ASN A 223 13.44 16.48 5.02
N THR A 224 13.71 17.79 5.10
CA THR A 224 14.59 18.36 6.13
C THR A 224 14.11 17.99 7.54
N TYR A 225 12.81 18.00 7.78
CA TYR A 225 12.22 17.54 9.05
C TYR A 225 12.49 16.05 9.31
N LEU A 226 12.20 15.20 8.32
CA LEU A 226 12.34 13.75 8.44
C LEU A 226 13.80 13.35 8.65
N ILE A 227 14.73 13.98 7.94
CA ILE A 227 16.17 13.76 8.11
C ILE A 227 16.61 14.11 9.52
N LYS A 228 16.20 15.28 10.04
CA LYS A 228 16.47 15.66 11.44
C LYS A 228 15.81 14.74 12.46
N SER A 229 14.78 14.01 12.05
CA SER A 229 14.06 13.02 12.87
C SER A 229 14.63 11.60 12.73
N GLY A 230 15.70 11.40 11.96
CA GLY A 230 16.38 10.11 11.81
C GLY A 230 16.21 9.41 10.47
N ALA A 231 15.51 10.01 9.49
CA ALA A 231 15.52 9.50 8.12
C ALA A 231 16.93 9.63 7.51
N SER A 232 17.28 8.69 6.63
CA SER A 232 18.57 8.70 5.94
C SER A 232 18.54 9.69 4.79
N LEU A 233 19.44 10.67 4.80
CA LEU A 233 19.66 11.55 3.67
C LEU A 233 20.26 10.74 2.52
N ILE A 234 19.69 10.87 1.32
CA ILE A 234 20.28 10.33 0.09
C ILE A 234 20.41 11.41 -0.98
N THR A 235 21.39 11.27 -1.86
CA THR A 235 21.60 12.11 -3.05
C THR A 235 21.55 11.28 -4.34
N HIS A 236 21.66 9.96 -4.22
CA HIS A 236 21.59 9.02 -5.32
C HIS A 236 21.13 7.64 -4.82
N LEU A 237 20.63 6.81 -5.74
CA LEU A 237 20.04 5.51 -5.38
C LEU A 237 21.05 4.54 -4.73
N ALA A 238 22.34 4.62 -5.03
CA ALA A 238 23.35 3.69 -4.48
C ALA A 238 23.49 3.77 -2.95
N GLU A 239 23.01 4.86 -2.32
CA GLU A 239 22.97 5.02 -0.87
C GLU A 239 21.76 4.32 -0.22
N VAL A 240 20.82 3.82 -1.02
CA VAL A 240 19.70 2.99 -0.55
C VAL A 240 20.22 1.57 -0.35
N ASN A 241 20.34 1.17 0.91
CA ASN A 241 20.73 -0.18 1.26
C ASN A 241 19.67 -1.19 0.81
N TYR A 242 20.04 -2.02 -0.17
CA TYR A 242 19.36 -3.27 -0.50
C TYR A 242 20.02 -4.39 0.29
N PHE A 243 19.53 -4.65 1.50
CA PHE A 243 19.91 -5.84 2.26
C PHE A 243 18.70 -6.76 2.35
#